data_AF-A0A2U0TAC6-F1
#
_entry.id   AF-A0A2U0TAC6-F1
#
_cell.length_a   1.000
_cell.length_b   1.000
_cell.length_c   1.000
_cell.angle_alpha   90.00
_cell.angle_beta   90.00
_cell.angle_gamma   90.00
#
_symmetry.space_group_name_H-M   'P 1'
#
loop_
_entity.id
_entity.type
_entity.pdbx_description
1 polymer ?
#
loop_
_entity_poly.entity_id
_entity_poly.type
_entity_poly.pdbx_seq_one_letter_code
_entity_poly.pdbx_strand_id
1 'polypeptide(L)'
;MSLRLMAQAMSIKVGNPLRKLVLIKLADNANDDGVCFPSYQYVADVCEISKASARTHIDVLIQMGFVSKTARKNKDGSSSNLYQLHLDKGMPADSTGMLGASIGMPADSTGGMLGASTITSHSINQSINHNTNLTVSNARAKKSDAMILLEQYGITDQLADDFVEHRKACKATITKTALDGFQREADKAGIPIQQAVAVSIERGWRGFKASWQWRDEQGDNKPRKSLDDKFKAPWNTAEGWAETL
;
A
#
# COMPACT_ATOMS: atom_id res chain seq x y z
N MET A 1 7.89 -28.50 18.82
CA MET A 1 7.76 -28.55 17.36
C MET A 1 6.68 -29.55 17.01
N SER A 2 5.61 -29.13 16.33
CA SER A 2 4.48 -29.99 15.99
C SER A 2 4.28 -30.06 14.48
N LEU A 3 4.58 -31.22 13.90
CA LEU A 3 4.44 -31.45 12.45
C LEU A 3 2.98 -31.32 11.98
N ARG A 4 2.02 -31.70 12.84
CA ARG A 4 0.58 -31.61 12.57
C ARG A 4 0.16 -30.16 12.34
N LEU A 5 0.54 -29.25 13.24
CA LEU A 5 0.20 -27.83 13.13
C LEU A 5 0.86 -27.19 11.89
N MET A 6 2.07 -27.61 11.54
CA MET A 6 2.73 -27.14 10.30
C MET A 6 1.94 -27.55 9.05
N ALA A 7 1.49 -28.80 8.96
CA ALA A 7 0.69 -29.29 7.85
C ALA A 7 -0.67 -28.57 7.75
N GLN A 8 -1.31 -28.30 8.90
CA GLN A 8 -2.52 -27.49 8.96
C GLN A 8 -2.26 -26.05 8.49
N ALA A 9 -1.20 -25.40 9.00
CA ALA A 9 -0.83 -24.04 8.62
C ALA A 9 -0.56 -23.89 7.11
N MET A 10 0.06 -24.90 6.48
CA MET A 10 0.29 -24.93 5.03
C MET A 10 -1.00 -24.87 4.22
N SER A 11 -2.04 -25.57 4.69
CA SER A 11 -3.34 -25.68 4.04
C SER A 11 -4.18 -24.39 4.13
N ILE A 12 -3.89 -23.51 5.10
CA ILE A 12 -4.64 -22.27 5.32
C ILE A 12 -4.31 -21.22 4.25
N LYS A 13 -5.34 -20.53 3.74
CA LYS A 13 -5.19 -19.40 2.81
C LYS A 13 -5.17 -18.06 3.56
N VAL A 14 -3.97 -17.55 3.85
CA VAL A 14 -3.78 -16.26 4.55
C VAL A 14 -3.57 -15.05 3.61
N GLY A 15 -3.64 -15.25 2.30
CA GLY A 15 -3.60 -14.18 1.28
C GLY A 15 -2.24 -13.51 1.03
N ASN A 16 -1.19 -13.83 1.79
CA ASN A 16 0.16 -13.27 1.59
C ASN A 16 1.23 -14.35 1.88
N PRO A 17 2.26 -14.51 1.01
CA PRO A 17 3.25 -15.58 1.14
C PRO A 17 4.14 -15.43 2.38
N LEU A 18 4.59 -14.21 2.70
CA LEU A 18 5.40 -13.95 3.90
C LEU A 18 4.58 -14.18 5.17
N ARG A 19 3.30 -13.80 5.18
CA ARG A 19 2.39 -14.11 6.28
C ARG A 19 2.21 -15.61 6.47
N LYS A 20 2.09 -16.36 5.36
CA LYS A 20 2.00 -17.82 5.40
C LYS A 20 3.26 -18.42 6.02
N LEU A 21 4.43 -17.95 5.59
CA LEU A 21 5.70 -18.40 6.12
C LEU A 21 5.85 -18.09 7.61
N VAL A 22 5.44 -16.90 8.06
CA VAL A 22 5.37 -16.54 9.49
C VAL A 22 4.44 -17.47 10.27
N LEU A 23 3.24 -17.80 9.75
CA LEU A 23 2.31 -18.71 10.41
C LEU A 23 2.91 -20.12 10.54
N ILE A 24 3.54 -20.63 9.48
CA ILE A 24 4.22 -21.93 9.48
C ILE A 24 5.37 -21.92 10.49
N LYS A 25 6.14 -20.83 10.57
CA LYS A 25 7.22 -20.72 11.55
C LYS A 25 6.73 -20.70 12.98
N LEU A 26 5.57 -20.09 13.27
CA LEU A 26 4.96 -20.19 14.59
C LEU A 26 4.54 -21.64 14.89
N ALA A 27 3.95 -22.35 13.92
CA ALA A 27 3.57 -23.76 14.06
C ALA A 27 4.77 -24.69 14.26
N ASP A 28 5.88 -24.43 13.57
CA ASP A 28 7.17 -25.12 13.74
C ASP A 28 7.70 -25.00 15.17
N ASN A 29 7.57 -23.83 15.80
CA ASN A 29 7.99 -23.62 17.19
C ASN A 29 6.96 -24.09 18.23
N ALA A 30 5.75 -24.47 17.81
CA ALA A 30 4.69 -24.85 18.72
C ALA A 30 4.84 -26.25 19.29
N ASN A 31 4.33 -26.45 20.50
CA ASN A 31 4.04 -27.79 21.03
C ASN A 31 2.74 -28.32 20.41
N ASP A 32 2.34 -29.53 20.78
CA ASP A 32 1.14 -30.17 20.23
C ASP A 32 -0.18 -29.49 20.65
N ASP A 33 -0.14 -28.70 21.73
CA ASP A 33 -1.24 -27.84 22.19
C ASP A 33 -1.33 -26.52 21.40
N GLY A 34 -0.38 -26.24 20.50
CA GLY A 34 -0.34 -25.00 19.73
C GLY A 34 0.26 -23.80 20.45
N VAL A 35 0.97 -24.01 21.55
CA VAL A 35 1.66 -22.95 22.31
C VAL A 35 3.09 -22.79 21.81
N CYS A 36 3.50 -21.55 21.52
CA CYS A 36 4.89 -21.19 21.24
C CYS A 36 5.26 -19.81 21.82
N PHE A 37 6.55 -19.52 21.95
CA PHE A 37 7.03 -18.23 22.48
C PHE A 37 8.30 -17.69 21.78
N PRO A 38 8.42 -17.78 20.44
CA PRO A 38 9.55 -17.18 19.74
C PRO A 38 9.54 -15.65 19.89
N SER A 39 10.73 -15.03 19.91
CA SER A 39 10.84 -13.58 19.86
C SER A 39 10.51 -13.06 18.46
N TYR A 40 10.06 -11.81 18.35
CA TYR A 40 9.85 -11.17 17.04
C TYR A 40 11.11 -11.16 16.18
N GLN A 41 12.29 -11.03 16.80
CA GLN A 41 13.56 -11.03 16.08
C GLN A 41 13.85 -12.40 15.48
N TYR A 42 13.68 -13.47 16.27
CA TYR A 42 13.90 -14.83 15.80
C TYR A 42 12.98 -15.21 14.63
N VAL A 43 11.71 -14.80 14.69
CA VAL A 43 10.78 -14.98 13.56
C VAL A 43 11.25 -14.18 12.35
N ALA A 44 11.66 -12.94 12.53
CA ALA A 44 12.13 -12.07 11.46
C ALA A 44 13.36 -12.64 10.73
N ASP A 45 14.35 -13.13 11.49
CA ASP A 45 15.58 -13.70 10.94
C ASP A 45 15.29 -14.94 10.09
N VAL A 46 14.47 -15.87 10.60
CA VAL A 46 14.13 -17.11 9.89
C VAL A 46 13.22 -16.86 8.68
N CYS A 47 12.38 -15.84 8.77
CA CYS A 47 11.46 -15.48 7.68
C CYS A 47 12.08 -14.51 6.67
N GLU A 48 13.34 -14.09 6.87
CA GLU A 48 14.06 -13.14 6.02
C GLU A 48 13.30 -11.82 5.80
N ILE A 49 12.71 -11.29 6.87
CA ILE A 49 11.94 -10.05 6.86
C ILE A 49 12.39 -9.13 7.99
N SER A 50 12.00 -7.86 7.91
CA SER A 50 12.26 -6.94 9.03
C SER A 50 11.45 -7.34 10.28
N LYS A 51 11.99 -7.03 11.47
CA LYS A 51 11.28 -7.20 12.75
C LYS A 51 9.91 -6.51 12.77
N ALA A 52 9.81 -5.34 12.13
CA ALA A 52 8.56 -4.61 11.98
C ALA A 52 7.54 -5.39 11.13
N SER A 53 7.98 -5.93 9.99
CA SER A 53 7.16 -6.77 9.12
C SER A 53 6.69 -8.04 9.84
N ALA A 54 7.57 -8.71 10.59
CA ALA A 54 7.20 -9.89 11.38
C ALA A 54 6.07 -9.56 12.38
N ARG A 55 6.19 -8.43 13.09
CA ARG A 55 5.14 -7.93 13.99
C ARG A 55 3.83 -7.67 13.25
N THR A 56 3.86 -6.94 12.14
CA THR A 56 2.67 -6.67 11.32
C THR A 56 2.00 -7.95 10.82
N HIS A 57 2.76 -8.92 10.33
CA HIS A 57 2.19 -10.20 9.88
C HIS A 57 1.54 -10.97 11.03
N ILE A 58 2.15 -10.98 12.22
CA ILE A 58 1.59 -11.61 13.42
C ILE A 58 0.30 -10.90 13.86
N ASP A 59 0.28 -9.56 13.91
CA ASP A 59 -0.90 -8.80 14.31
C ASP A 59 -2.07 -9.06 13.36
N VAL A 60 -1.78 -9.21 12.06
CA VAL A 60 -2.78 -9.62 11.07
C VAL A 60 -3.25 -11.06 11.27
N LEU A 61 -2.36 -11.99 11.58
CA LEU A 61 -2.76 -13.38 11.88
C LEU A 61 -3.65 -13.46 13.13
N ILE A 62 -3.46 -12.54 14.09
CA ILE A 62 -4.33 -12.38 15.25
C ILE A 62 -5.70 -11.84 14.82
N GLN A 63 -5.72 -10.81 13.98
CA GLN A 63 -6.97 -10.27 13.42
C GLN A 63 -7.76 -11.33 12.63
N MET A 64 -7.07 -12.22 11.91
CA MET A 64 -7.66 -13.34 11.18
C MET A 64 -8.15 -14.48 12.09
N GLY A 65 -7.83 -14.44 13.39
CA GLY A 65 -8.25 -15.45 14.37
C GLY A 65 -7.38 -16.72 14.39
N PHE A 66 -6.26 -16.76 13.65
CA PHE A 66 -5.38 -17.94 13.61
C PHE A 66 -4.39 -18.01 14.76
N VAL A 67 -4.11 -16.88 15.40
CA VAL A 67 -3.14 -16.76 16.51
C VAL A 67 -3.73 -15.87 17.60
N SER A 68 -3.52 -16.21 18.86
CA SER A 68 -3.73 -15.32 20.00
C SER A 68 -2.39 -14.99 20.65
N LYS A 69 -2.25 -13.80 21.24
CA LYS A 69 -1.00 -13.37 21.91
C LYS A 69 -1.28 -12.94 23.35
N THR A 70 -0.49 -13.47 24.29
CA THR A 70 -0.49 -13.07 25.69
C THR A 70 0.90 -12.63 26.11
N ALA A 71 1.01 -11.50 26.81
CA ALA A 71 2.28 -11.08 27.39
C ALA A 71 2.56 -11.88 28.67
N ARG A 72 3.73 -12.52 28.77
CA ARG A 72 4.22 -13.13 30.01
C ARG A 72 5.40 -12.36 30.56
N LYS A 73 5.43 -12.18 31.87
CA LYS A 73 6.63 -11.74 32.60
C LYS A 73 7.36 -12.98 33.09
N ASN A 74 8.61 -13.14 32.69
CA ASN A 74 9.48 -14.16 33.26
C ASN A 74 9.98 -13.68 34.63
N LYS A 75 10.42 -14.63 35.46
CA LYS A 75 11.00 -14.35 36.78
C LYS A 75 12.24 -13.45 36.68
N ASP A 76 12.93 -13.48 35.53
CA ASP A 76 14.13 -12.70 35.24
C ASP A 76 13.84 -11.27 34.76
N GLY A 77 12.59 -10.80 34.83
CA GLY A 77 12.18 -9.47 34.37
C GLY A 77 12.01 -9.32 32.86
N SER A 78 12.44 -10.31 32.06
CA SER A 78 12.15 -10.33 30.62
C SER A 78 10.66 -10.56 30.35
N SER A 79 10.10 -9.81 29.41
CA SER A 79 8.75 -10.07 28.89
C SER A 79 8.85 -10.73 27.52
N SER A 80 8.26 -11.91 27.39
CA SER A 80 8.15 -12.62 26.11
C SER A 80 6.69 -12.69 25.73
N ASN A 81 6.41 -12.75 24.43
CA ASN A 81 5.06 -13.04 23.97
C ASN A 81 4.88 -14.56 23.96
N LEU A 82 3.75 -15.02 24.48
CA LEU A 82 3.25 -16.37 24.30
C LEU A 82 2.18 -16.32 23.22
N TYR A 83 2.32 -17.17 22.21
CA TYR A 83 1.37 -17.32 21.12
C TYR A 83 0.63 -18.64 21.25
N GLN A 84 -0.68 -18.59 21.02
CA GLN A 84 -1.55 -19.75 20.94
C GLN A 84 -2.09 -19.85 19.50
N LEU A 85 -1.87 -20.98 18.85
CA LEU A 85 -2.37 -21.25 17.50
C LEU A 85 -3.79 -21.81 17.56
N HIS A 86 -4.63 -21.36 16.65
CA HIS A 86 -6.03 -21.77 16.49
C HIS A 86 -6.28 -22.17 15.03
N LEU A 87 -5.64 -23.26 14.58
CA LEU A 87 -5.67 -23.68 13.17
C LEU A 87 -6.92 -24.50 12.80
N ASP A 88 -7.65 -24.99 13.81
CA ASP A 88 -8.87 -25.79 13.63
C ASP A 88 -10.12 -24.92 13.41
N LYS A 89 -10.06 -23.64 13.78
CA LYS A 89 -11.11 -22.67 13.48
C LYS A 89 -10.91 -22.18 12.05
N GLY A 90 -11.67 -22.76 11.11
CA GLY A 90 -11.90 -22.15 9.81
C GLY A 90 -12.31 -20.68 9.99
N MET A 91 -11.87 -19.83 9.06
CA MET A 91 -12.08 -18.37 9.05
C MET A 91 -13.43 -17.99 9.70
N PRO A 92 -13.48 -17.09 10.69
CA PRO A 92 -14.74 -16.47 11.06
C PRO A 92 -15.29 -15.78 9.80
N ALA A 93 -16.51 -16.15 9.40
CA ALA A 93 -17.14 -15.72 8.15
C ALA A 93 -17.39 -14.21 8.04
N ASP A 94 -17.07 -13.43 9.08
CA ASP A 94 -17.46 -12.02 9.23
C ASP A 94 -16.27 -11.04 9.17
N SER A 95 -15.18 -11.40 8.50
CA SER A 95 -14.01 -10.52 8.36
C SER A 95 -13.41 -10.57 6.95
N THR A 96 -14.26 -10.46 5.93
CA THR A 96 -13.84 -10.18 4.55
C THR A 96 -13.74 -8.68 4.34
N GLY A 97 -12.72 -8.08 4.96
CA GLY A 97 -12.36 -6.69 4.74
C GLY A 97 -10.95 -6.51 5.27
N MET A 98 -10.04 -6.08 4.40
CA MET A 98 -8.60 -5.91 4.64
C MET A 98 -7.78 -7.16 4.30
N LEU A 99 -7.13 -7.13 3.13
CA LEU A 99 -5.66 -7.21 2.94
C LEU A 99 -5.32 -7.33 1.44
N GLY A 100 -5.40 -6.20 0.75
CA GLY A 100 -4.74 -6.01 -0.55
C GLY A 100 -3.28 -5.61 -0.31
N ALA A 101 -2.37 -6.57 -0.29
CA ALA A 101 -0.93 -6.34 -0.28
C ALA A 101 -0.30 -7.19 -1.40
N SER A 102 -0.48 -6.74 -2.63
CA SER A 102 0.29 -7.16 -3.80
C SER A 102 1.66 -6.48 -3.77
N ILE A 103 2.69 -7.30 -3.58
CA ILE A 103 4.06 -6.98 -3.96
C ILE A 103 4.14 -7.33 -5.44
N GLY A 104 4.32 -6.33 -6.31
CA GLY A 104 4.54 -6.50 -7.74
C GLY A 104 5.87 -5.85 -8.10
N MET A 105 6.86 -6.69 -8.46
CA MET A 105 7.99 -6.28 -9.28
C MET A 105 7.61 -6.51 -10.75
N PRO A 106 8.07 -5.66 -11.69
CA PRO A 106 7.80 -5.84 -13.11
C PRO A 106 8.82 -6.80 -13.71
N ALA A 107 8.35 -7.78 -14.48
CA ALA A 107 9.18 -8.54 -15.40
C ALA A 107 8.53 -8.45 -16.79
N ASP A 108 9.12 -7.57 -17.59
CA ASP A 108 9.02 -7.59 -19.04
C ASP A 108 9.70 -8.84 -19.58
N SER A 109 8.98 -9.64 -20.37
CA SER A 109 9.55 -10.38 -21.51
C SER A 109 8.44 -11.09 -22.29
N THR A 110 8.19 -10.56 -23.47
CA THR A 110 7.42 -11.17 -24.55
C THR A 110 8.24 -12.31 -25.19
N GLY A 111 7.65 -13.50 -25.37
CA GLY A 111 8.16 -14.46 -26.35
C GLY A 111 7.81 -15.93 -26.13
N GLY A 112 6.89 -16.46 -26.95
CA GLY A 112 7.12 -17.70 -27.71
C GLY A 112 6.95 -19.07 -27.04
N MET A 113 5.85 -19.73 -27.43
CA MET A 113 5.80 -21.10 -27.99
C MET A 113 5.80 -22.34 -27.06
N LEU A 114 4.62 -22.99 -27.07
CA LEU A 114 4.30 -24.43 -27.20
C LEU A 114 5.27 -25.51 -26.63
N GLY A 115 4.70 -26.37 -25.78
CA GLY A 115 4.90 -27.82 -25.88
C GLY A 115 5.35 -28.52 -24.61
N ALA A 116 4.68 -29.64 -24.32
CA ALA A 116 5.01 -30.70 -23.36
C ALA A 116 4.61 -30.49 -21.89
N SER A 117 3.44 -31.06 -21.59
CA SER A 117 2.91 -31.40 -20.27
C SER A 117 3.94 -32.11 -19.37
N THR A 118 4.29 -31.53 -18.24
CA THR A 118 4.76 -32.27 -17.07
C THR A 118 3.56 -32.60 -16.19
N ILE A 119 3.24 -33.89 -16.14
CA ILE A 119 2.19 -34.50 -15.33
C ILE A 119 2.52 -34.25 -13.85
N THR A 120 1.84 -33.31 -13.21
CA THR A 120 1.84 -33.21 -11.74
C THR A 120 0.89 -34.30 -11.21
N SER A 121 1.45 -35.40 -10.71
CA SER A 121 0.69 -36.47 -10.07
C SER A 121 0.04 -35.97 -8.78
N HIS A 122 -1.21 -35.56 -8.87
CA HIS A 122 -2.07 -35.33 -7.71
C HIS A 122 -3.25 -36.29 -7.79
N SER A 123 -3.03 -37.48 -7.25
CA SER A 123 -4.03 -38.53 -7.14
C SER A 123 -5.06 -38.18 -6.08
N ILE A 124 -6.28 -37.90 -6.54
CA ILE A 124 -7.57 -38.43 -6.08
C ILE A 124 -7.91 -38.21 -4.59
N ASN A 125 -8.78 -37.22 -4.35
CA ASN A 125 -10.06 -37.55 -3.73
C ASN A 125 -11.18 -36.72 -4.38
N GLN A 126 -12.04 -37.40 -5.12
CA GLN A 126 -13.27 -36.84 -5.68
C GLN A 126 -14.36 -36.89 -4.60
N SER A 127 -15.00 -35.76 -4.31
CA SER A 127 -16.42 -35.78 -4.00
C SER A 127 -17.10 -34.67 -4.78
N ILE A 128 -17.78 -35.09 -5.82
CA ILE A 128 -18.67 -34.31 -6.67
C ILE A 128 -19.88 -33.91 -5.83
N ASN A 129 -20.16 -32.61 -5.74
CA ASN A 129 -21.53 -32.12 -5.63
C ASN A 129 -21.66 -30.91 -6.54
N HIS A 130 -22.22 -31.16 -7.73
CA HIS A 130 -22.71 -30.12 -8.61
C HIS A 130 -24.03 -29.59 -8.04
N ASN A 131 -24.06 -28.31 -7.65
CA ASN A 131 -25.25 -27.51 -7.86
C ASN A 131 -24.81 -26.22 -8.57
N THR A 132 -24.83 -26.30 -9.89
CA THR A 132 -24.77 -25.14 -10.77
C THR A 132 -26.11 -24.41 -10.69
N ASN A 133 -26.21 -23.43 -9.80
CA ASN A 133 -27.11 -22.30 -10.04
C ASN A 133 -26.28 -21.15 -10.61
N LEU A 134 -26.20 -21.16 -11.94
CA LEU A 134 -25.90 -19.98 -12.74
C LEU A 134 -27.03 -18.97 -12.50
N THR A 135 -26.89 -18.12 -11.48
CA THR A 135 -27.65 -16.88 -11.43
C THR A 135 -26.91 -15.85 -12.27
N VAL A 136 -27.25 -15.84 -13.57
CA VAL A 136 -27.20 -14.62 -14.38
C VAL A 136 -28.11 -13.61 -13.67
N SER A 137 -27.53 -12.70 -12.90
CA SER A 137 -28.25 -11.58 -12.29
C SER A 137 -27.59 -10.26 -12.71
N ASN A 138 -28.14 -9.72 -13.80
CA ASN A 138 -28.24 -8.31 -14.17
C ASN A 138 -27.10 -7.38 -13.77
N ALA A 139 -26.26 -7.07 -14.78
CA ALA A 139 -25.58 -5.79 -14.88
C ALA A 139 -26.62 -4.65 -14.85
N ARG A 140 -26.81 -4.05 -13.67
CA ARG A 140 -27.31 -2.68 -13.53
C ARG A 140 -26.19 -1.90 -12.88
N ALA A 141 -25.60 -0.99 -13.65
CA ALA A 141 -24.52 -0.10 -13.24
C ALA A 141 -24.89 0.61 -11.92
N LYS A 142 -24.41 0.08 -10.80
CA LYS A 142 -24.29 0.85 -9.56
C LYS A 142 -22.96 1.58 -9.68
N LYS A 143 -23.04 2.89 -9.98
CA LYS A 143 -21.91 3.80 -9.78
C LYS A 143 -21.37 3.53 -8.38
N SER A 144 -20.08 3.27 -8.24
CA SER A 144 -19.45 3.02 -6.94
C SER A 144 -19.68 4.23 -6.04
N ASP A 145 -19.79 4.04 -4.71
CA ASP A 145 -19.97 5.15 -3.76
C ASP A 145 -18.90 6.24 -3.93
N ALA A 146 -17.70 5.85 -4.39
CA ALA A 146 -16.62 6.76 -4.75
C ALA A 146 -16.94 7.63 -5.97
N MET A 147 -17.58 7.09 -7.01
CA MET A 147 -17.97 7.85 -8.21
C MET A 147 -19.09 8.85 -7.89
N ILE A 148 -20.04 8.48 -7.04
CA ILE A 148 -21.09 9.39 -6.55
C ILE A 148 -20.48 10.54 -5.75
N LEU A 149 -19.48 10.25 -4.91
CA LEU A 149 -18.75 11.28 -4.17
C LEU A 149 -17.95 12.20 -5.10
N LEU A 150 -17.35 11.70 -6.18
CA LEU A 150 -16.61 12.54 -7.15
C LEU A 150 -17.53 13.48 -7.93
N GLU A 151 -18.70 12.98 -8.35
CA GLU A 151 -19.74 13.78 -9.02
C GLU A 151 -20.20 14.96 -8.15
N GLN A 152 -20.28 14.78 -6.83
CA GLN A 152 -20.68 15.83 -5.89
C GLN A 152 -19.70 17.03 -5.86
N TYR A 153 -18.43 16.83 -6.19
CA TYR A 153 -17.40 17.88 -6.26
C TYR A 153 -17.14 18.33 -7.70
N GLY A 154 -17.98 17.92 -8.66
CA GLY A 154 -17.84 18.28 -10.07
C GLY A 154 -16.62 17.65 -10.73
N ILE A 155 -16.11 16.53 -10.19
CA ILE A 155 -15.07 15.71 -10.80
C ILE A 155 -15.79 14.62 -11.58
N THR A 156 -16.03 14.87 -12.87
CA THR A 156 -16.75 13.95 -13.76
C THR A 156 -15.83 13.38 -14.82
N ASP A 157 -16.33 12.38 -15.55
CA ASP A 157 -15.73 11.84 -16.77
C ASP A 157 -14.34 11.22 -16.58
N GLN A 158 -13.47 11.33 -17.59
CA GLN A 158 -12.12 10.77 -17.61
C GLN A 158 -11.30 11.15 -16.38
N LEU A 159 -11.48 12.37 -15.85
CA LEU A 159 -10.76 12.85 -14.67
C LEU A 159 -11.13 12.04 -13.41
N ALA A 160 -12.38 11.57 -13.30
CA ALA A 160 -12.81 10.72 -12.20
C ALA A 160 -12.17 9.33 -12.28
N ASP A 161 -12.10 8.74 -13.49
CA ASP A 161 -11.46 7.45 -13.72
C ASP A 161 -9.95 7.52 -13.44
N ASP A 162 -9.27 8.55 -13.95
CA ASP A 162 -7.85 8.81 -13.71
C ASP A 162 -7.57 9.03 -12.22
N PHE A 163 -8.46 9.73 -11.50
CA PHE A 163 -8.32 9.93 -10.07
C PHE A 163 -8.50 8.64 -9.27
N VAL A 164 -9.42 7.75 -9.68
CA VAL A 164 -9.60 6.42 -9.08
C VAL A 164 -8.36 5.57 -9.27
N GLU A 165 -7.79 5.57 -10.48
CA GLU A 165 -6.55 4.85 -10.78
C GLU A 165 -5.37 5.41 -9.97
N HIS A 166 -5.20 6.73 -9.97
CA HIS A 166 -4.17 7.41 -9.19
C HIS A 166 -4.30 7.12 -7.69
N ARG A 167 -5.52 7.10 -7.14
CA ARG A 167 -5.78 6.77 -5.73
C ARG A 167 -5.46 5.32 -5.40
N LYS A 168 -5.73 4.37 -6.31
CA LYS A 168 -5.30 2.97 -6.18
C LYS A 168 -3.77 2.87 -6.16
N ALA A 169 -3.07 3.56 -7.07
CA ALA A 169 -1.61 3.59 -7.11
C ALA A 169 -1.01 4.18 -5.82
N CYS A 170 -1.60 5.27 -5.32
CA CYS A 170 -1.25 5.91 -4.07
C CYS A 170 -1.70 5.16 -2.80
N LYS A 171 -2.36 4.01 -2.94
CA LYS A 171 -2.96 3.22 -1.85
C LYS A 171 -3.78 4.09 -0.89
N ALA A 172 -4.57 5.01 -1.44
CA ALA A 172 -5.40 5.94 -0.70
C ALA A 172 -6.88 5.72 -1.05
N THR A 173 -7.73 5.57 -0.04
CA THR A 173 -9.19 5.52 -0.24
C THR A 173 -9.74 6.89 -0.64
N ILE A 174 -10.72 6.89 -1.54
CA ILE A 174 -11.48 8.10 -1.90
C ILE A 174 -12.53 8.29 -0.81
N THR A 175 -12.31 9.26 0.07
CA THR A 175 -13.22 9.61 1.17
C THR A 175 -13.63 11.06 1.06
N LYS A 176 -14.81 11.40 1.61
CA LYS A 176 -15.32 12.78 1.68
C LYS A 176 -14.30 13.73 2.30
N THR A 177 -13.70 13.36 3.43
CA THR A 177 -12.66 14.15 4.11
C THR A 177 -11.44 14.43 3.22
N ALA A 178 -11.09 13.49 2.35
CA ALA A 178 -9.98 13.70 1.44
C ALA A 178 -10.36 14.73 0.35
N LEU A 179 -11.56 14.63 -0.23
CA LEU A 179 -12.08 15.61 -1.20
C LEU A 179 -12.28 17.01 -0.57
N ASP A 180 -12.77 17.09 0.66
CA ASP A 180 -12.85 18.34 1.44
C ASP A 180 -11.46 18.98 1.65
N GLY A 181 -10.43 18.15 1.78
CA GLY A 181 -9.03 18.59 1.83
C GLY A 181 -8.57 19.20 0.51
N PHE A 182 -8.90 18.57 -0.61
CA PHE A 182 -8.63 19.09 -1.95
C PHE A 182 -9.36 20.40 -2.19
N GLN A 183 -10.65 20.48 -1.87
CA GLN A 183 -11.46 21.69 -2.02
C GLN A 183 -10.85 22.86 -1.24
N ARG A 184 -10.58 22.67 0.06
CA ARG A 184 -10.03 23.73 0.92
C ARG A 184 -8.68 24.26 0.43
N GLU A 185 -7.84 23.40 -0.12
CA GLU A 185 -6.53 23.81 -0.64
C GLU A 185 -6.63 24.40 -2.05
N ALA A 186 -7.57 23.96 -2.87
CA ALA A 186 -7.89 24.57 -4.16
C ALA A 186 -8.45 25.99 -3.98
N ASP A 187 -9.36 26.19 -3.02
CA ASP A 187 -9.93 27.49 -2.66
C ASP A 187 -8.83 28.47 -2.23
N LYS A 188 -7.87 28.02 -1.42
CA LYS A 188 -6.70 28.82 -1.02
C LYS A 188 -5.79 29.18 -2.19
N ALA A 189 -5.67 28.31 -3.19
CA ALA A 189 -4.87 28.55 -4.38
C ALA A 189 -5.64 29.33 -5.47
N GLY A 190 -6.94 29.58 -5.26
CA GLY A 190 -7.81 30.26 -6.22
C GLY A 190 -8.06 29.47 -7.50
N ILE A 191 -7.96 28.13 -7.44
CA ILE A 191 -8.19 27.25 -8.60
C ILE A 191 -9.40 26.35 -8.35
N PRO A 192 -10.08 25.88 -9.41
CA PRO A 192 -11.12 24.86 -9.28
C PRO A 192 -10.54 23.53 -8.77
N ILE A 193 -11.34 22.78 -8.01
CA ILE A 193 -10.91 21.48 -7.45
C ILE A 193 -10.49 20.49 -8.53
N GLN A 194 -11.11 20.54 -9.71
CA GLN A 194 -10.76 19.73 -10.88
C GLN A 194 -9.29 19.96 -11.28
N GLN A 195 -8.84 21.21 -11.26
CA GLN A 195 -7.46 21.56 -11.62
C GLN A 195 -6.48 21.12 -10.53
N ALA A 196 -6.85 21.24 -9.25
CA ALA A 196 -6.04 20.72 -8.15
C ALA A 196 -5.87 19.19 -8.25
N VAL A 197 -6.94 18.47 -8.59
CA VAL A 197 -6.93 17.02 -8.80
C VAL A 197 -6.08 16.64 -10.01
N ALA A 198 -6.21 17.34 -11.14
CA ALA A 198 -5.40 17.11 -12.33
C ALA A 198 -3.89 17.25 -12.02
N VAL A 199 -3.48 18.35 -11.39
CA VAL A 199 -2.07 18.57 -11.01
C VAL A 199 -1.57 17.48 -10.05
N SER A 200 -2.42 17.04 -9.12
CA SER A 200 -2.07 15.94 -8.23
C SER A 200 -1.87 14.62 -8.98
N ILE A 201 -2.67 14.33 -10.00
CA ILE A 201 -2.51 13.12 -10.83
C ILE A 201 -1.21 13.21 -11.65
N GLU A 202 -1.00 14.33 -12.35
CA GLU A 202 0.17 14.57 -13.21
C GLU A 202 1.50 14.45 -12.44
N ARG A 203 1.52 14.90 -11.19
CA ARG A 203 2.72 14.88 -10.33
C ARG A 203 2.79 13.68 -9.38
N GLY A 204 1.81 12.78 -9.43
CA GLY A 204 1.74 11.62 -8.53
C GLY A 204 1.57 11.99 -7.05
N TRP A 205 0.93 13.12 -6.76
CA TRP A 205 0.73 13.62 -5.40
C TRP A 205 -0.53 13.05 -4.76
N ARG A 206 -0.39 12.40 -3.61
CA ARG A 206 -1.52 11.83 -2.84
C ARG A 206 -2.55 12.87 -2.36
N GLY A 207 -2.18 14.14 -2.32
CA GLY A 207 -2.99 15.26 -1.88
C GLY A 207 -2.61 16.52 -2.65
N PHE A 208 -3.22 17.65 -2.30
CA PHE A 208 -2.91 18.96 -2.84
C PHE A 208 -2.76 19.96 -1.70
N LYS A 209 -1.82 20.91 -1.81
CA LYS A 209 -1.68 22.05 -0.90
C LYS A 209 -1.43 23.31 -1.70
N ALA A 210 -2.05 24.42 -1.30
CA ALA A 210 -1.89 25.70 -1.99
C ALA A 210 -0.45 26.22 -1.95
N SER A 211 0.30 25.87 -0.91
CA SER A 211 1.70 26.28 -0.72
C SER A 211 2.70 25.47 -1.55
N TRP A 212 2.27 24.43 -2.24
CA TRP A 212 3.16 23.65 -3.11
C TRP A 212 3.40 24.38 -4.43
N GLN A 213 4.53 24.10 -5.07
CA GLN A 213 4.85 24.64 -6.39
C GLN A 213 4.07 23.85 -7.46
N TRP A 214 2.76 24.12 -7.54
CA TRP A 214 1.82 23.46 -8.46
C TRP A 214 1.66 24.21 -9.79
N ARG A 215 2.02 25.50 -9.83
CA ARG A 215 2.11 26.29 -11.04
C ARG A 215 3.54 26.19 -11.56
N ASP A 216 3.74 25.56 -12.71
CA ASP A 216 4.97 25.80 -13.48
C ASP A 216 4.99 27.28 -13.77
N GLU A 217 6.05 27.97 -13.35
CA GLU A 217 6.22 29.40 -13.61
C GLU A 217 5.96 29.61 -15.10
N GLN A 218 4.78 30.13 -15.45
CA GLN A 218 4.58 30.76 -16.74
C GLN A 218 5.69 31.78 -16.80
N GLY A 219 6.66 31.54 -17.68
CA GLY A 219 7.92 32.26 -17.71
C GLY A 219 7.68 33.70 -17.34
N ASP A 220 8.15 34.07 -16.15
CA ASP A 220 8.13 35.45 -15.71
C ASP A 220 8.94 36.15 -16.80
N ASN A 221 8.26 36.81 -17.74
CA ASN A 221 8.87 37.73 -18.71
C ASN A 221 9.30 38.98 -17.94
N LYS A 222 10.08 38.78 -16.88
CA LYS A 222 11.01 39.77 -16.42
C LYS A 222 12.16 39.69 -17.41
N PRO A 223 12.51 40.80 -18.08
CA PRO A 223 13.75 40.83 -18.83
C PRO A 223 14.85 40.36 -17.87
N ARG A 224 15.61 39.34 -18.26
CA ARG A 224 16.83 38.99 -17.54
C ARG A 224 17.63 40.28 -17.44
N LYS A 225 17.73 40.87 -16.24
CA LYS A 225 18.76 41.88 -15.99
C LYS A 225 20.07 41.20 -16.36
N SER A 226 20.73 41.72 -17.38
CA SER A 226 21.96 41.12 -17.88
C SER A 226 22.96 41.08 -16.73
N LEU A 227 23.85 40.09 -16.75
CA LEU A 227 24.90 39.98 -15.73
C LEU A 227 25.80 41.24 -15.70
N ASP A 228 25.74 42.07 -16.73
CA ASP A 228 26.48 43.33 -16.87
C ASP A 228 25.92 44.46 -15.98
N ASP A 229 24.65 44.38 -15.56
CA ASP A 229 24.03 45.41 -14.70
C ASP A 229 24.44 45.27 -13.22
N LYS A 230 24.93 44.10 -12.80
CA LYS A 230 25.35 43.86 -11.40
C LYS A 230 26.79 44.29 -11.11
N PHE A 231 27.59 44.64 -12.12
CA PHE A 231 29.01 44.98 -11.96
C PHE A 231 29.39 46.43 -12.31
N LYS A 232 28.43 47.34 -12.51
CA LYS A 232 28.71 48.79 -12.54
C LYS A 232 28.87 49.34 -11.12
N ALA A 233 30.01 49.03 -10.51
CA ALA A 233 30.52 49.79 -9.37
C ALA A 233 31.13 51.11 -9.88
N PRO A 234 30.94 52.24 -9.16
CA PRO A 234 31.32 53.59 -9.61
C PRO A 234 32.84 53.80 -9.81
N TRP A 235 33.67 52.85 -9.37
CA TRP A 235 35.13 52.90 -9.49
C TRP A 235 35.68 52.64 -10.90
N ASN A 236 34.83 52.31 -11.89
CA ASN A 236 35.26 51.94 -13.24
C ASN A 236 34.84 52.96 -14.30
N THR A 237 34.75 54.22 -13.88
CA THR A 237 34.57 55.37 -14.78
C THR A 237 35.93 56.05 -14.94
N ALA A 238 36.36 56.32 -16.18
CA ALA A 238 37.70 56.85 -16.50
C ALA A 238 38.01 58.25 -15.93
N GLU A 239 37.09 58.86 -15.19
CA GLU A 239 37.21 60.20 -14.62
C GLU A 239 37.68 60.19 -13.15
N GLY A 240 37.85 59.02 -12.51
CA GLY A 240 38.22 58.89 -11.10
C GLY A 240 39.70 59.06 -10.75
N TRP A 241 40.58 59.31 -11.73
CA TRP A 241 42.04 59.41 -11.51
C TRP A 241 42.63 60.81 -11.78
N ALA A 242 41.81 61.85 -11.96
CA ALA A 242 42.31 63.20 -12.26
C ALA A 242 42.51 64.12 -11.04
N GLU A 243 42.22 63.67 -9.81
CA GLU A 243 42.46 64.47 -8.59
C GLU A 243 43.19 63.63 -7.54
N THR A 244 44.47 63.37 -7.75
CA THR A 244 45.46 63.28 -6.67
C THR A 244 46.86 63.25 -7.29
N LEU A 245 47.59 64.35 -7.08
CA LEU A 245 48.97 64.69 -7.50
C LEU A 245 49.08 65.48 -8.81
#